data_AF-D6WEM3-F1
#
_entry.id   AF-D6WEM3-F1
#
_cell.length_a   1.000
_cell.length_b   1.000
_cell.length_c   1.000
_cell.angle_alpha   90.00
_cell.angle_beta   90.00
_cell.angle_gamma   90.00
#
_symmetry.space_group_name_H-M   'P 1'
#
loop_
_entity.id
_entity.type
_entity.pdbx_description
1 polymer ?
#
loop_
_entity_poly.entity_id
_entity_poly.type
_entity_poly.pdbx_seq_one_letter_code
_entity_poly.pdbx_strand_id
1 'polypeptide(L)'
;MLRPILLLLLIASCRPYRKRPEDKTKCPSVKAIRNFNLEQMMGRWYVIQYYASSEEALSYRCMRAEFSMSPFLADVTMNFTYSFTDDPLNELLVGNITWTVPNPGVPSHWTHSEDTYEGVYNTFVLDSDYTSWALLLHCAEKSKVPRYLSSFIMSREPVLGVNVISYLRDKLPRYDIDLSYMFEMSQNDCNSTVIASDLPPALVAQRLPPSLRRHPMKHHH
;
A
#
# COMPACT_ATOMS: atom_id res chain seq x y z
N MET A 1 75.94 21.89 6.38
CA MET A 1 75.12 20.80 5.82
C MET A 1 73.80 20.76 6.56
N LEU A 2 72.71 21.27 5.98
CA LEU A 2 71.34 20.98 6.43
C LEU A 2 70.40 21.21 5.23
N ARG A 3 69.78 20.13 4.75
CA ARG A 3 68.74 20.15 3.70
C ARG A 3 67.37 20.22 4.38
N PRO A 4 66.46 21.13 3.98
CA PRO A 4 65.08 21.09 4.46
C PRO A 4 64.31 20.02 3.67
N ILE A 5 63.64 19.12 4.38
CA ILE A 5 62.75 18.12 3.81
C ILE A 5 61.36 18.77 3.70
N LEU A 6 60.90 18.97 2.46
CA LEU A 6 59.56 19.48 2.18
C LEU A 6 58.57 18.31 2.20
N LEU A 7 57.71 18.26 3.24
CA LEU A 7 56.65 17.26 3.35
C LEU A 7 55.45 17.69 2.48
N LEU A 8 55.23 17.02 1.34
CA LEU A 8 54.02 17.19 0.54
C LEU A 8 52.85 16.43 1.21
N LEU A 9 51.91 17.16 1.79
CA LEU A 9 50.61 16.62 2.24
C LEU A 9 49.71 16.41 1.00
N LEU A 10 49.52 15.15 0.61
CA LEU A 10 48.54 14.74 -0.39
C LEU A 10 47.13 14.83 0.22
N ILE A 11 46.45 15.95 -0.03
CA ILE A 11 45.04 16.11 0.33
C ILE A 11 44.21 15.33 -0.70
N ALA A 12 43.81 14.11 -0.34
CA ALA A 12 42.85 13.34 -1.12
C ALA A 12 41.50 14.07 -1.11
N SER A 13 41.17 14.73 -2.21
CA SER A 13 39.89 15.41 -2.40
C SER A 13 38.76 14.38 -2.51
N CYS A 14 38.17 14.00 -1.38
CA CYS A 14 36.91 13.25 -1.34
C CYS A 14 35.80 14.19 -1.86
N ARG A 15 35.44 14.08 -3.14
CA ARG A 15 34.25 14.77 -3.66
C ARG A 15 33.02 14.15 -2.99
N PRO A 16 32.19 14.94 -2.27
CA PRO A 16 30.96 14.41 -1.72
C PRO A 16 30.08 13.91 -2.86
N TYR A 17 29.67 12.63 -2.79
CA TYR A 17 28.71 12.04 -3.69
C TYR A 17 27.35 12.74 -3.46
N ARG A 18 27.10 13.80 -4.22
CA ARG A 18 25.80 14.48 -4.24
C ARG A 18 24.81 13.51 -4.89
N LYS A 19 24.03 12.80 -4.07
CA LYS A 19 22.86 12.05 -4.57
C LYS A 19 22.00 13.04 -5.35
N ARG A 20 21.73 12.73 -6.63
CA ARG A 20 20.79 13.52 -7.43
C ARG A 20 19.45 13.57 -6.68
N PRO A 21 18.74 14.72 -6.67
CA PRO A 21 17.39 14.78 -6.14
C PRO A 21 16.54 13.68 -6.80
N GLU A 22 15.87 12.87 -5.99
CA GLU A 22 15.01 11.81 -6.48
C GLU A 22 13.73 12.41 -7.08
N ASP A 23 13.35 11.95 -8.27
CA ASP A 23 12.16 12.44 -8.95
C ASP A 23 10.92 11.86 -8.29
N LYS A 24 10.26 12.67 -7.46
CA LYS A 24 9.05 12.26 -6.74
C LYS A 24 7.82 12.09 -7.63
N THR A 25 7.90 12.39 -8.93
CA THR A 25 6.79 12.16 -9.87
C THR A 25 6.78 10.73 -10.44
N LYS A 26 7.90 9.99 -10.30
CA LYS A 26 8.10 8.68 -10.91
C LYS A 26 8.15 7.55 -9.91
N CYS A 27 7.50 6.44 -10.24
CA CYS A 27 7.55 5.24 -9.41
C CYS A 27 9.00 4.77 -9.24
N PRO A 28 9.36 4.28 -8.03
CA PRO A 28 10.71 3.82 -7.78
C PRO A 28 10.94 2.53 -8.57
N SER A 29 12.21 2.19 -8.82
CA SER A 29 12.52 0.88 -9.41
C SER A 29 12.27 -0.22 -8.36
N VAL A 30 11.14 -0.91 -8.49
CA VAL A 30 10.70 -1.94 -7.55
C VAL A 30 11.31 -3.30 -7.89
N LYS A 31 11.86 -3.97 -6.88
CA LYS A 31 12.26 -5.38 -6.98
C LYS A 31 11.18 -6.23 -6.32
N ALA A 32 10.23 -6.71 -7.12
CA ALA A 32 9.21 -7.65 -6.66
C ALA A 32 9.82 -9.02 -6.33
N ILE A 33 9.08 -9.82 -5.55
CA ILE A 33 9.49 -11.17 -5.15
C ILE A 33 9.73 -12.04 -6.40
N ARG A 34 10.81 -12.84 -6.35
CA ARG A 34 11.19 -13.78 -7.41
C ARG A 34 10.45 -15.11 -7.23
N ASN A 35 10.30 -15.86 -8.33
CA ASN A 35 9.65 -17.17 -8.33
C ASN A 35 8.26 -17.13 -7.66
N PHE A 36 7.54 -16.04 -7.91
CA PHE A 36 6.26 -15.78 -7.28
C PHE A 36 5.21 -16.77 -7.75
N ASN A 37 4.53 -17.42 -6.80
CA ASN A 37 3.37 -18.25 -7.10
C ASN A 37 2.09 -17.43 -6.93
N LEU A 38 1.49 -17.04 -8.05
CA LEU A 38 0.30 -16.21 -8.06
C LEU A 38 -0.91 -16.90 -7.41
N GLU A 39 -1.09 -18.20 -7.66
CA GLU A 39 -2.21 -18.98 -7.12
C GLU A 39 -2.19 -19.03 -5.59
N GLN A 40 -1.01 -19.22 -4.98
CA GLN A 40 -0.87 -19.26 -3.53
C GLN A 40 -1.12 -17.90 -2.84
N MET A 41 -1.02 -16.79 -3.59
CA MET A 41 -1.34 -15.46 -3.06
C MET A 41 -2.86 -15.23 -2.91
N MET A 42 -3.68 -16.01 -3.61
CA MET A 42 -5.13 -15.83 -3.64
C MET A 42 -5.78 -16.05 -2.26
N GLY A 43 -7.04 -15.65 -2.13
CA GLY A 43 -7.83 -15.76 -0.92
C GLY A 43 -7.72 -14.52 -0.03
N ARG A 44 -8.10 -14.71 1.24
CA ARG A 44 -8.32 -13.62 2.21
C ARG A 44 -7.05 -13.20 2.92
N TRP A 45 -6.98 -11.90 3.21
CA TRP A 45 -5.90 -11.22 3.90
C TRP A 45 -6.45 -10.09 4.77
N TYR A 46 -5.97 -10.01 6.01
CA TYR A 46 -6.15 -8.86 6.88
C TYR A 46 -5.01 -7.88 6.61
N VAL A 47 -5.33 -6.62 6.37
CA VAL A 47 -4.30 -5.57 6.36
C VAL A 47 -3.96 -5.28 7.82
N ILE A 48 -2.69 -5.42 8.18
CA ILE A 48 -2.17 -5.24 9.54
C ILE A 48 -1.49 -3.89 9.68
N GLN A 49 -0.73 -3.47 8.67
CA GLN A 49 -0.24 -2.09 8.59
C GLN A 49 -0.45 -1.51 7.20
N TYR A 50 -0.74 -0.21 7.19
CA TYR A 50 -1.08 0.56 6.02
C TYR A 50 -0.24 1.85 5.98
N TYR A 51 0.22 2.20 4.79
CA TYR A 51 0.80 3.50 4.49
C TYR A 51 0.21 4.02 3.20
N ALA A 52 0.00 5.34 3.14
CA ALA A 52 -0.26 6.06 1.91
C ALA A 52 0.44 7.43 1.94
N SER A 53 1.05 7.83 0.84
CA SER A 53 1.79 9.10 0.74
C SER A 53 0.91 10.35 0.82
N SER A 54 -0.41 10.19 0.73
CA SER A 54 -1.40 11.27 0.88
C SER A 54 -1.97 11.38 2.29
N GLU A 55 -1.54 10.53 3.24
CA GLU A 55 -2.14 10.42 4.56
C GLU A 55 -1.12 10.70 5.67
N GLU A 56 -1.48 11.59 6.58
CA GLU A 56 -0.69 11.92 7.77
C GLU A 56 -1.23 11.25 9.04
N ALA A 57 -2.46 10.70 8.98
CA ALA A 57 -3.11 9.97 10.06
C ALA A 57 -4.07 8.92 9.49
N LEU A 58 -4.24 7.80 10.20
CA LEU A 58 -5.14 6.72 9.78
C LEU A 58 -6.59 7.06 10.12
N SER A 59 -7.45 7.08 9.09
CA SER A 59 -8.91 7.25 9.26
C SER A 59 -9.70 5.94 9.12
N TYR A 60 -9.02 4.83 8.83
CA TYR A 60 -9.66 3.55 8.50
C TYR A 60 -9.39 2.47 9.55
N ARG A 61 -10.29 1.51 9.60
CA ARG A 61 -10.18 0.27 10.38
C ARG A 61 -10.74 -0.88 9.56
N CYS A 62 -10.49 -2.12 10.00
CA CYS A 62 -11.09 -3.32 9.43
C CYS A 62 -10.80 -3.51 7.94
N MET A 63 -9.64 -3.02 7.49
CA MET A 63 -9.26 -3.17 6.10
C MET A 63 -8.89 -4.63 5.82
N ARG A 64 -9.61 -5.27 4.91
CA ARG A 64 -9.45 -6.68 4.52
C ARG A 64 -9.45 -6.78 3.01
N ALA A 65 -8.65 -7.67 2.47
CA ALA A 65 -8.54 -7.93 1.05
C ALA A 65 -8.84 -9.40 0.76
N GLU A 66 -9.53 -9.67 -0.34
CA GLU A 66 -9.76 -11.00 -0.88
C GLU A 66 -9.31 -11.00 -2.34
N PHE A 67 -8.20 -11.69 -2.61
CA PHE A 67 -7.66 -11.83 -3.95
C PHE A 67 -8.29 -13.03 -4.64
N SER A 68 -8.72 -12.83 -5.87
CA SER A 68 -9.15 -13.90 -6.78
C SER A 68 -8.48 -13.70 -8.14
N MET A 69 -8.45 -14.77 -8.93
CA MET A 69 -7.90 -14.72 -10.28
C MET A 69 -8.89 -15.26 -11.31
N SER A 70 -8.89 -14.63 -12.49
CA SER A 70 -9.65 -15.14 -13.63
C SER A 70 -8.92 -16.34 -14.23
N PRO A 71 -9.60 -17.50 -14.42
CA PRO A 71 -8.98 -18.69 -14.99
C PRO A 71 -8.54 -18.51 -16.46
N PHE A 72 -9.01 -17.47 -17.15
CA PHE A 72 -8.78 -17.29 -18.59
C PHE A 72 -7.77 -16.20 -18.95
N LEU A 73 -7.65 -15.14 -18.14
CA LEU A 73 -6.91 -13.92 -18.53
C LEU A 73 -5.70 -13.60 -17.63
N ALA A 74 -5.45 -14.41 -16.59
CA ALA A 74 -4.47 -14.11 -15.54
C ALA A 74 -4.70 -12.73 -14.87
N ASP A 75 -5.94 -12.22 -14.93
CA ASP A 75 -6.34 -11.03 -14.19
C ASP A 75 -6.42 -11.36 -12.70
N VAL A 76 -5.93 -10.43 -11.89
CA VAL A 76 -6.01 -10.49 -10.43
C VAL A 76 -7.06 -9.48 -9.99
N THR A 77 -8.06 -9.92 -9.24
CA THR A 77 -9.05 -9.03 -8.62
C THR A 77 -8.83 -9.00 -7.12
N MET A 78 -8.81 -7.81 -6.53
CA MET A 78 -8.92 -7.61 -5.09
C MET A 78 -10.27 -7.00 -4.77
N ASN A 79 -11.09 -7.75 -4.04
CA ASN A 79 -12.21 -7.18 -3.32
C ASN A 79 -11.70 -6.76 -1.95
N PHE A 80 -11.95 -5.52 -1.55
CA PHE A 80 -11.52 -5.04 -0.26
C PHE A 80 -12.68 -4.44 0.51
N THR A 81 -12.63 -4.58 1.83
CA THR A 81 -13.57 -3.96 2.75
C THR A 81 -12.84 -3.09 3.74
N TYR A 82 -13.48 -2.05 4.25
CA TYR A 82 -12.94 -1.21 5.33
C TYR A 82 -14.08 -0.45 6.01
N SER A 83 -13.81 0.13 7.17
CA SER A 83 -14.71 1.04 7.86
C SER A 83 -13.95 2.29 8.26
N PHE A 84 -14.67 3.40 8.41
CA PHE A 84 -14.11 4.61 8.98
C PHE A 84 -14.04 4.51 10.50
N THR A 85 -12.98 5.04 11.09
CA THR A 85 -12.79 5.05 12.55
C THR A 85 -13.76 5.98 13.28
N ASP A 86 -14.23 7.01 12.60
CA ASP A 86 -15.15 8.04 13.09
C ASP A 86 -16.61 7.82 12.65
N ASP A 87 -16.91 6.73 11.94
CA ASP A 87 -18.29 6.41 11.57
C ASP A 87 -19.06 5.85 12.78
N PRO A 88 -20.06 6.60 13.32
CA PRO A 88 -20.84 6.14 14.46
C PRO A 88 -21.70 4.91 14.14
N LEU A 89 -21.90 4.59 12.86
CA LEU A 89 -22.67 3.45 12.41
C LEU A 89 -21.81 2.18 12.25
N ASN A 90 -20.49 2.34 12.26
CA ASN A 90 -19.50 1.30 11.97
C ASN A 90 -19.86 0.53 10.69
N GLU A 91 -20.18 1.26 9.62
CA GLU A 91 -20.51 0.67 8.33
C GLU A 91 -19.28 0.02 7.69
N LEU A 92 -19.49 -1.16 7.13
CA LEU A 92 -18.49 -1.83 6.31
C LEU A 92 -18.67 -1.42 4.85
N LEU A 93 -17.69 -0.68 4.32
CA LEU A 93 -17.59 -0.29 2.93
C LEU A 93 -16.90 -1.38 2.12
N VAL A 94 -17.22 -1.47 0.84
CA VAL A 94 -16.69 -2.46 -0.10
C VAL A 94 -16.20 -1.76 -1.36
N GLY A 95 -15.06 -2.19 -1.88
CA GLY A 95 -14.53 -1.80 -3.17
C GLY A 95 -13.90 -2.99 -3.89
N ASN A 96 -13.64 -2.82 -5.17
CA ASN A 96 -12.89 -3.78 -5.96
C ASN A 96 -11.92 -3.09 -6.92
N ILE A 97 -10.88 -3.82 -7.29
CA ILE A 97 -9.93 -3.41 -8.33
C ILE A 97 -9.44 -4.67 -9.03
N THR A 98 -9.34 -4.59 -10.36
CA THR A 98 -8.83 -5.69 -11.19
C THR A 98 -7.57 -5.21 -11.90
N TRP A 99 -6.50 -5.96 -11.77
CA TRP A 99 -5.24 -5.74 -12.47
C TRP A 99 -5.00 -6.83 -13.50
N THR A 100 -4.25 -6.47 -14.53
CA THR A 100 -3.62 -7.41 -15.45
C THR A 100 -2.20 -7.72 -14.99
N VAL A 101 -1.68 -8.89 -15.37
CA VAL A 101 -0.27 -9.24 -15.20
C VAL A 101 0.44 -8.95 -16.54
N PRO A 102 1.12 -7.80 -16.69
CA PRO A 102 1.64 -7.37 -17.99
C PRO A 102 2.81 -8.23 -18.48
N ASN A 103 3.53 -8.89 -17.58
CA ASN A 103 4.65 -9.76 -17.91
C ASN A 103 4.54 -11.10 -17.14
N PRO A 104 4.19 -12.20 -17.83
CA PRO A 104 4.12 -13.53 -17.20
C PRO A 104 5.44 -14.02 -16.57
N GLY A 105 6.59 -13.49 -17.01
CA GLY A 105 7.89 -13.76 -16.40
C GLY A 105 8.13 -13.06 -15.06
N VAL A 106 7.28 -12.10 -14.70
CA VAL A 106 7.30 -11.38 -13.41
C VAL A 106 5.87 -11.31 -12.84
N PRO A 107 5.28 -12.45 -12.43
CA PRO A 107 3.87 -12.50 -12.03
C PRO A 107 3.57 -11.78 -10.72
N SER A 108 4.59 -11.27 -10.03
CA SER A 108 4.49 -10.42 -8.83
C SER A 108 4.31 -8.93 -9.12
N HIS A 109 4.27 -8.53 -10.40
CA HIS A 109 3.94 -7.16 -10.83
C HIS A 109 2.60 -7.16 -11.55
N TRP A 110 1.67 -6.34 -11.05
CA TRP A 110 0.33 -6.18 -11.60
C TRP A 110 0.09 -4.71 -11.97
N THR A 111 -0.73 -4.49 -13.00
CA THR A 111 -1.03 -3.15 -13.50
C THR A 111 -2.52 -2.94 -13.68
N HIS A 112 -2.99 -1.77 -13.27
CA HIS A 112 -4.34 -1.31 -13.51
C HIS A 112 -4.26 0.09 -14.10
N SER A 113 -5.06 0.34 -15.13
CA SER A 113 -5.18 1.64 -15.76
C SER A 113 -6.66 1.88 -16.05
N GLU A 114 -7.17 3.02 -15.62
CA GLU A 114 -8.53 3.46 -15.93
C GLU A 114 -8.49 4.96 -16.24
N ASP A 115 -9.20 5.36 -17.29
CA ASP A 115 -9.16 6.72 -17.83
C ASP A 115 -9.54 7.77 -16.79
N THR A 116 -10.45 7.42 -15.87
CA THR A 116 -10.94 8.30 -14.81
C THR A 116 -9.88 8.70 -13.77
N TYR A 117 -8.76 7.97 -13.69
CA TYR A 117 -7.70 8.24 -12.71
C TYR A 117 -6.39 8.75 -13.33
N GLU A 118 -6.35 8.96 -14.66
CA GLU A 118 -5.21 9.51 -15.42
C GLU A 118 -3.83 8.99 -14.95
N GLY A 119 -3.66 7.66 -14.89
CA GLY A 119 -2.42 7.06 -14.43
C GLY A 119 -2.37 5.54 -14.53
N VAL A 120 -1.16 5.00 -14.44
CA VAL A 120 -0.92 3.56 -14.31
C VAL A 120 -0.69 3.25 -12.83
N TYR A 121 -1.58 2.45 -12.26
CA TYR A 121 -1.49 1.95 -10.90
C TYR A 121 -0.76 0.60 -10.90
N ASN A 122 0.47 0.62 -10.42
CA ASN A 122 1.30 -0.57 -10.29
C ASN A 122 1.13 -1.17 -8.90
N THR A 123 0.97 -2.49 -8.83
CA THR A 123 1.01 -3.27 -7.59
C THR A 123 2.15 -4.27 -7.69
N PHE A 124 2.97 -4.34 -6.65
CA PHE A 124 4.08 -5.26 -6.55
C PHE A 124 3.97 -6.08 -5.28
N VAL A 125 4.07 -7.40 -5.39
CA VAL A 125 4.31 -8.26 -4.22
C VAL A 125 5.80 -8.21 -3.91
N LEU A 126 6.16 -7.55 -2.82
CA LEU A 126 7.56 -7.39 -2.42
C LEU A 126 8.12 -8.64 -1.74
N ASP A 127 7.30 -9.28 -0.90
CA ASP A 127 7.64 -10.50 -0.18
C ASP A 127 6.37 -11.20 0.32
N SER A 128 6.41 -12.52 0.49
CA SER A 128 5.29 -13.31 1.02
C SER A 128 5.77 -14.72 1.36
N ASP A 129 5.24 -15.31 2.43
CA ASP A 129 5.29 -16.75 2.67
C ASP A 129 4.01 -17.48 2.24
N TYR A 130 3.08 -16.74 1.61
CA TYR A 130 1.77 -17.13 1.09
C TYR A 130 0.74 -17.59 2.13
N THR A 131 1.22 -18.12 3.25
CA THR A 131 0.45 -18.87 4.24
C THR A 131 0.21 -18.10 5.52
N SER A 132 0.98 -17.06 5.81
CA SER A 132 0.82 -16.29 7.05
C SER A 132 0.97 -14.78 6.87
N TRP A 133 1.85 -14.30 5.97
CA TRP A 133 2.05 -12.86 5.73
C TRP A 133 2.40 -12.55 4.28
N ALA A 134 2.12 -11.30 3.89
CA ALA A 134 2.52 -10.75 2.61
C ALA A 134 2.80 -9.24 2.72
N LEU A 135 3.64 -8.73 1.82
CA LEU A 135 3.97 -7.32 1.69
C LEU A 135 3.70 -6.84 0.27
N LEU A 136 2.79 -5.88 0.14
CA LEU A 136 2.50 -5.21 -1.13
C LEU A 136 3.04 -3.79 -1.13
N LEU A 137 3.49 -3.35 -2.30
CA LEU A 137 3.78 -1.96 -2.62
C LEU A 137 2.93 -1.55 -3.81
N HIS A 138 2.26 -0.42 -3.69
CA HIS A 138 1.55 0.20 -4.78
C HIS A 138 2.20 1.51 -5.17
N CYS A 139 2.17 1.81 -6.46
CA CYS A 139 2.63 3.10 -6.96
C CYS A 139 1.83 3.54 -8.18
N ALA A 140 1.35 4.79 -8.16
CA ALA A 140 0.69 5.40 -9.29
C ALA A 140 1.44 6.66 -9.74
N GLU A 141 1.78 6.71 -11.03
CA GLU A 141 2.28 7.92 -11.66
C GLU A 141 1.10 8.72 -12.20
N LYS A 142 1.09 10.02 -11.89
CA LYS A 142 0.14 10.99 -12.47
C LYS A 142 0.92 12.15 -13.07
N SER A 143 0.39 12.72 -14.14
CA SER A 143 1.03 13.83 -14.82
C SER A 143 1.08 15.07 -13.92
N LYS A 144 2.26 15.71 -13.82
CA LYS A 144 2.48 17.00 -13.12
C LYS A 144 2.21 17.02 -11.60
N VAL A 145 2.03 15.87 -10.96
CA VAL A 145 1.88 15.76 -9.51
C VAL A 145 2.85 14.71 -8.96
N PRO A 146 3.18 14.74 -7.65
CA PRO A 146 3.93 13.67 -7.03
C PRO A 146 3.23 12.33 -7.23
N ARG A 147 4.02 11.26 -7.39
CA ARG A 147 3.53 9.89 -7.42
C ARG A 147 2.76 9.58 -6.14
N TYR A 148 1.75 8.75 -6.26
CA TYR A 148 1.09 8.17 -5.10
C TYR A 148 1.81 6.86 -4.74
N LEU A 149 2.11 6.67 -3.46
CA LEU A 149 2.60 5.42 -2.91
C LEU A 149 1.64 4.91 -1.84
N SER A 150 1.43 3.61 -1.82
CA SER A 150 0.86 2.94 -0.64
C SER A 150 1.51 1.58 -0.43
N SER A 151 1.43 1.05 0.80
CA SER A 151 2.02 -0.24 1.15
C SER A 151 1.20 -0.95 2.20
N PHE A 152 0.95 -2.24 1.98
CA PHE A 152 0.20 -3.09 2.91
C PHE A 152 1.11 -4.18 3.47
N ILE A 153 1.22 -4.24 4.79
CA ILE A 153 1.63 -5.46 5.49
C ILE A 153 0.35 -6.23 5.79
N MET A 154 0.26 -7.45 5.29
CA MET A 154 -0.94 -8.27 5.39
C MET A 154 -0.66 -9.58 6.11
N SER A 155 -1.70 -10.17 6.70
CA SER A 155 -1.65 -11.50 7.32
C SER A 155 -2.89 -12.33 6.99
N ARG A 156 -2.75 -13.65 7.02
CA ARG A 156 -3.90 -14.57 6.96
C ARG A 156 -4.74 -14.56 8.23
N GLU A 157 -4.17 -14.08 9.33
CA GLU A 157 -4.82 -13.93 10.64
C GLU A 157 -4.99 -12.44 10.99
N PRO A 158 -5.91 -12.07 11.90
CA PRO A 158 -6.14 -10.67 12.26
C PRO A 158 -5.00 -10.02 13.07
N VAL A 159 -3.99 -10.80 13.45
CA VAL A 159 -2.80 -10.37 14.20
C VAL A 159 -1.56 -10.97 13.56
N LEU A 160 -0.47 -10.20 13.50
CA LEU A 160 0.81 -10.65 12.99
C LEU A 160 1.92 -10.41 14.03
N GLY A 161 2.85 -11.35 14.16
CA GLY A 161 3.95 -11.25 15.11
C GLY A 161 4.86 -10.05 14.84
N VAL A 162 5.24 -9.33 15.90
CA VAL A 162 6.06 -8.10 15.82
C VAL A 162 7.38 -8.29 15.08
N ASN A 163 8.01 -9.46 15.19
CA ASN A 163 9.25 -9.78 14.49
C ASN A 163 9.04 -9.83 12.97
N VAL A 164 7.91 -10.38 12.52
CA VAL A 164 7.55 -10.43 11.10
C VAL A 164 7.23 -9.02 10.60
N ILE A 165 6.47 -8.24 11.37
CA ILE A 165 6.17 -6.84 11.05
C ILE A 165 7.47 -6.05 10.86
N SER A 166 8.43 -6.17 11.80
CA SER A 166 9.73 -5.50 11.69
C SER A 166 10.49 -5.92 10.43
N TYR A 167 10.56 -7.24 10.17
CA TYR A 167 11.21 -7.79 8.97
C TYR A 167 10.63 -7.22 7.66
N LEU A 168 9.31 -7.05 7.59
CA LEU A 168 8.64 -6.50 6.41
C LEU A 168 8.84 -4.98 6.28
N ARG A 169 8.75 -4.24 7.41
CA ARG A 169 9.00 -2.79 7.43
C ARG A 169 10.39 -2.42 6.94
N ASP A 170 11.41 -3.20 7.29
CA ASP A 170 12.81 -2.95 6.90
C ASP A 170 13.03 -2.94 5.38
N LYS A 171 12.09 -3.49 4.59
CA LYS A 171 12.15 -3.53 3.12
C LYS A 171 11.63 -2.26 2.45
N LEU A 172 10.90 -1.41 3.17
CA LEU A 172 10.14 -0.29 2.60
C LEU A 172 10.94 1.01 2.39
N PRO A 173 11.90 1.42 3.26
CA PRO A 173 12.59 2.71 3.14
C PRO A 173 13.32 2.93 1.80
N ARG A 174 13.79 1.84 1.17
CA ARG A 174 14.43 1.90 -0.16
C ARG A 174 13.48 2.31 -1.31
N TYR A 175 12.18 2.39 -1.04
CA TYR A 175 11.14 2.82 -1.98
C TYR A 175 10.53 4.18 -1.58
N ASP A 176 11.17 4.93 -0.67
CA ASP A 176 10.72 6.24 -0.17
C ASP A 176 9.44 6.16 0.68
N ILE A 177 9.26 5.04 1.40
CA ILE A 177 8.21 4.92 2.41
C ILE A 177 8.79 5.29 3.77
N ASP A 178 8.19 6.30 4.39
CA ASP A 178 8.50 6.70 5.74
C ASP A 178 7.76 5.81 6.74
N LEU A 179 8.53 5.10 7.54
CA LEU A 179 8.03 4.15 8.52
C LEU A 179 7.27 4.85 9.67
N SER A 180 7.43 6.15 9.90
CA SER A 180 6.64 6.88 10.91
C SER A 180 5.16 7.00 10.52
N TYR A 181 4.84 6.88 9.23
CA TYR A 181 3.48 6.96 8.68
C TYR A 181 2.91 5.58 8.32
N MET A 182 3.55 4.50 8.78
CA MET A 182 2.99 3.15 8.70
C MET A 182 2.09 2.91 9.90
N PHE A 183 0.77 2.99 9.67
CA PHE A 183 -0.25 2.90 10.71
C PHE A 183 -0.72 1.46 10.93
N GLU A 184 -1.03 1.12 12.17
CA GLU A 184 -1.65 -0.15 12.53
C GLU A 184 -3.13 -0.14 12.16
N MET A 185 -3.56 -1.17 11.46
CA MET A 185 -4.94 -1.34 11.01
C MET A 185 -5.69 -2.24 12.00
N SER A 186 -6.55 -1.65 12.83
CA SER A 186 -7.35 -2.41 13.80
C SER A 186 -8.28 -3.40 13.10
N GLN A 187 -8.27 -4.66 13.55
CA GLN A 187 -9.15 -5.73 13.08
C GLN A 187 -10.23 -6.11 14.10
N ASN A 188 -10.38 -5.33 15.17
CA ASN A 188 -11.34 -5.56 16.25
C ASN A 188 -12.72 -4.98 15.92
N ASP A 189 -13.77 -5.66 16.36
CA ASP A 189 -15.18 -5.19 16.29
C ASP A 189 -15.69 -4.84 14.90
N CYS A 190 -15.12 -5.43 13.84
CA CYS A 190 -15.43 -5.09 12.44
C CYS A 190 -16.86 -5.45 11.98
N ASN A 191 -17.55 -6.32 12.72
CA ASN A 191 -18.92 -6.76 12.38
C ASN A 191 -19.96 -6.19 13.35
N SER A 192 -19.56 -5.30 14.26
CA SER A 192 -20.48 -4.67 15.21
C SER A 192 -21.20 -3.51 14.53
N THR A 193 -22.25 -3.82 13.74
CA THR A 193 -23.14 -2.75 13.29
C THR A 193 -23.92 -2.24 14.49
N VAL A 194 -23.81 -0.94 14.78
CA VAL A 194 -24.70 -0.32 15.76
C VAL A 194 -26.12 -0.44 15.21
N ILE A 195 -27.00 -1.12 15.93
CA ILE A 195 -28.39 -1.29 15.49
C ILE A 195 -29.00 0.10 15.40
N ALA A 196 -29.70 0.40 14.28
CA ALA A 196 -30.29 1.71 14.03
C ALA A 196 -31.22 2.22 15.16
N SER A 197 -31.67 1.33 16.04
CA SER A 197 -32.45 1.65 17.25
C SER A 197 -31.68 2.47 18.29
N ASP A 198 -30.35 2.39 18.29
CA ASP A 198 -29.51 3.00 19.32
C ASP A 198 -28.95 4.36 18.86
N LEU A 199 -29.33 4.79 17.65
CA LEU A 199 -28.84 6.01 17.01
C LEU A 199 -29.93 7.09 16.99
N PRO A 200 -29.56 8.36 17.22
CA PRO A 200 -30.47 9.49 17.03
C PRO A 200 -31.14 9.45 15.64
N PRO A 201 -32.49 9.62 15.54
CA PRO A 201 -33.22 9.55 14.28
C PRO A 201 -32.69 10.47 13.18
N ALA A 202 -32.07 11.58 13.56
CA ALA A 202 -31.46 12.54 12.65
C ALA A 202 -30.28 11.96 11.84
N LEU A 203 -29.51 11.02 12.41
CA LEU A 203 -28.39 10.36 11.72
C LEU A 203 -28.87 9.30 10.72
N VAL A 204 -30.01 8.67 11.02
CA VAL A 204 -30.62 7.65 10.13
C VAL A 204 -31.30 8.31 8.93
N ALA A 205 -31.93 9.47 9.12
CA ALA A 205 -32.68 10.18 8.09
C ALA A 205 -31.81 10.80 6.97
N GLN A 206 -30.52 11.06 7.24
CA GLN A 206 -29.59 11.66 6.27
C GLN A 206 -28.87 10.63 5.37
N ARG A 207 -29.19 9.34 5.49
CA ARG A 207 -28.52 8.27 4.74
C ARG A 207 -28.88 8.29 3.25
N LEU A 208 -27.86 8.41 2.40
CA LEU A 208 -27.95 7.97 1.00
C LEU A 208 -27.89 6.43 0.93
N PRO A 209 -28.60 5.78 0.00
CA PRO A 209 -28.41 4.35 -0.30
C PRO A 209 -26.94 4.01 -0.60
N PRO A 210 -26.45 2.80 -0.29
CA PRO A 210 -25.07 2.38 -0.58
C PRO A 210 -24.67 2.61 -2.05
N SER A 211 -25.60 2.44 -2.98
CA SER A 211 -25.41 2.69 -4.42
C SER A 211 -25.13 4.16 -4.80
N LEU A 212 -25.48 5.11 -3.93
CA LEU A 212 -25.29 6.54 -4.13
C LEU A 212 -24.11 7.10 -3.33
N ARG A 213 -23.44 6.28 -2.51
CA ARG A 213 -22.25 6.70 -1.75
C ARG A 213 -21.02 6.63 -2.65
N ARG A 214 -20.32 7.75 -2.81
CA ARG A 214 -19.06 7.80 -3.56
C ARG A 214 -17.92 7.32 -2.67
N HIS A 215 -17.00 6.55 -3.26
CA HIS A 215 -15.76 6.17 -2.59
C HIS A 215 -14.97 7.44 -2.23
N PRO A 216 -14.31 7.51 -1.05
CA PRO A 216 -13.50 8.66 -0.62
C PRO A 216 -12.34 8.95 -1.59
N MET A 217 -11.74 7.91 -2.18
CA MET A 217 -10.74 8.07 -3.26
C MET A 217 -11.34 8.55 -4.61
N LYS A 218 -12.65 8.80 -4.69
CA LYS A 218 -13.33 9.36 -5.87
C LYS A 218 -13.44 10.89 -5.77
N HIS A 219 -12.44 11.54 -5.19
CA HIS A 219 -12.28 12.97 -5.40
C HIS A 219 -11.77 13.19 -6.83
N HIS A 220 -12.62 13.79 -7.66
CA HIS A 220 -12.12 14.53 -8.82
C HIS A 220 -11.17 15.60 -8.29
N HIS A 221 -9.90 15.49 -8.70
CA HIS A 221 -8.99 16.62 -8.68
C HIS A 221 -9.11 17.36 -10.01
#